data_AF-K3ZJW5-F1
#
_entry.id   AF-K3ZJW5-F1
#
_cell.length_a   1.000
_cell.length_b   1.000
_cell.length_c   1.000
_cell.angle_alpha   90.00
_cell.angle_beta   90.00
_cell.angle_gamma   90.00
#
_symmetry.space_group_name_H-M   'P 1'
#
loop_
_entity.id
_entity.type
_entity.pdbx_description
1 polymer ?
#
loop_
_entity_poly.entity_id
_entity_poly.type
_entity_poly.pdbx_seq_one_letter_code
_entity_poly.pdbx_strand_id
1 'polypeptide(L)'
;MSSATLFVQDNNLYCLGFMNQNEVCYELSNPRDWKLPSQYNAVPLDWGLTYESILNVRDEEVEGRLDSMRLGKTFAADAVRVLSRFSPDEADGDDASARRALAGLIVMVCESARMNPLHKTIADGWNTGARFTKQLMAYIEHWELISIALLDWKDERYGRWTMDPKLADITGVKGPTDALDVIHLVRNFTVEERELQLSYGS
;
A
#
# COMPACT_ATOMS: atom_id res chain seq x y z
N MET A 1 -5.07 24.77 10.71
CA MET A 1 -5.12 24.06 9.41
C MET A 1 -4.78 22.60 9.72
N SER A 2 -5.57 21.62 9.26
CA SER A 2 -5.24 20.21 9.48
C SER A 2 -4.20 19.74 8.46
N SER A 3 -3.14 19.11 8.94
CA SER A 3 -2.13 18.46 8.10
C SER A 3 -1.72 17.12 8.70
N ALA A 4 -1.38 16.18 7.81
CA ALA A 4 -0.73 14.93 8.15
C ALA A 4 0.33 14.65 7.08
N THR A 5 1.51 14.19 7.48
CA THR A 5 2.60 13.83 6.57
C THR A 5 2.80 12.33 6.62
N LEU A 6 2.77 11.64 5.48
CA LEU A 6 3.08 10.22 5.42
C LEU A 6 4.58 10.02 5.25
N PHE A 7 5.16 9.07 5.98
CA PHE A 7 6.54 8.64 5.76
C PHE A 7 6.55 7.47 4.80
N VAL A 8 6.97 7.71 3.57
CA VAL A 8 6.97 6.72 2.49
C VAL A 8 8.41 6.34 2.15
N GLN A 9 8.71 5.05 2.16
CA GLN A 9 10.01 4.53 1.79
C GLN A 9 10.23 4.68 0.27
N ASP A 10 11.40 5.15 -0.13
CA ASP A 10 11.71 5.50 -1.51
C ASP A 10 11.85 4.28 -2.45
N ASN A 11 12.34 3.16 -1.93
CA ASN A 11 12.65 1.97 -2.72
C ASN A 11 11.43 1.08 -3.06
N ASN A 12 10.35 1.14 -2.26
CA ASN A 12 9.18 0.28 -2.42
C ASN A 12 7.83 1.02 -2.19
N LEU A 13 7.87 2.31 -1.85
CA LEU A 13 6.71 3.13 -1.53
C LEU A 13 5.89 2.66 -0.32
N TYR A 14 6.45 1.84 0.57
CA TYR A 14 5.76 1.40 1.78
C TYR A 14 5.64 2.59 2.74
N CYS A 15 4.43 2.80 3.27
CA CYS A 15 4.22 3.77 4.32
C CYS A 15 4.74 3.18 5.64
N LEU A 16 5.67 3.86 6.29
CA LEU A 16 6.24 3.48 7.59
C LEU A 16 5.49 4.15 8.75
N GLY A 17 4.58 5.07 8.46
CA GLY A 17 3.84 5.81 9.47
C GLY A 17 3.51 7.22 9.03
N PHE A 18 3.22 8.10 9.99
CA PHE A 18 2.82 9.47 9.71
C PHE A 18 3.20 10.45 10.80
N MET A 19 3.23 11.74 10.47
CA MET A 19 3.39 12.84 11.41
C MET A 19 2.09 13.65 11.47
N ASN A 20 1.61 13.92 12.69
CA ASN A 20 0.41 14.72 12.92
C ASN A 20 0.70 16.23 12.89
N GLN A 21 -0.32 17.07 13.13
CA GLN A 21 -0.16 18.54 13.08
C GLN A 21 0.71 19.12 14.21
N ASN A 22 0.95 18.34 15.26
CA ASN A 22 1.79 18.71 16.40
C ASN A 22 3.23 18.20 16.23
N GLU A 23 3.59 17.77 15.01
CA GLU A 23 4.92 17.23 14.66
C GLU A 23 5.28 15.94 15.39
N VAL A 24 4.30 15.26 15.99
CA VAL A 24 4.51 13.94 16.59
C VAL A 24 4.55 12.91 15.47
N CYS A 25 5.67 12.21 15.37
CA CYS A 25 5.90 11.15 14.41
C CYS A 25 5.43 9.81 15.00
N TYR A 26 4.61 9.08 14.27
CA TYR A 26 4.16 7.74 14.62
C TYR A 26 4.71 6.75 13.60
N GLU A 27 5.27 5.65 14.07
CA GLU A 27 5.89 4.60 13.26
C GLU A 27 5.09 3.30 13.39
N LEU A 28 4.79 2.66 12.27
CA LEU A 28 4.15 1.35 12.23
C LEU A 28 5.12 0.25 12.66
N SER A 29 4.64 -0.71 13.45
CA SER A 29 5.44 -1.89 13.77
C SER A 29 5.76 -2.68 12.50
N ASN A 30 7.04 -3.00 12.32
CA ASN A 30 7.51 -3.67 11.12
C ASN A 30 8.48 -4.82 11.49
N PRO A 31 8.21 -6.06 11.09
CA PRO A 31 9.13 -7.19 11.32
C PRO A 31 10.40 -7.13 10.46
N ARG A 32 10.45 -6.28 9.42
CA ARG A 32 11.59 -6.14 8.49
C ARG A 32 12.61 -5.07 8.92
N ASP A 33 12.51 -4.57 10.17
CA ASP A 33 13.39 -3.54 10.74
C ASP A 33 13.50 -2.23 9.94
N TRP A 34 12.59 -1.96 8.99
CA TRP A 34 12.50 -0.64 8.37
C TRP A 34 11.91 0.33 9.40
N LYS A 35 12.76 1.22 9.88
CA LYS A 35 12.45 2.23 10.88
C LYS A 35 12.74 3.61 10.34
N LEU A 36 11.96 4.56 10.80
CA LEU A 36 12.27 5.97 10.68
C LEU A 36 13.61 6.24 11.36
N PRO A 37 14.44 7.12 10.78
CA PRO A 37 15.68 7.52 11.41
C PRO A 37 15.46 8.05 12.84
N SER A 38 16.39 7.73 13.74
CA SER A 38 16.26 8.08 15.17
C SER A 38 15.96 9.55 15.46
N GLN A 39 16.39 10.48 14.58
CA GLN A 39 16.11 11.91 14.75
C GLN A 39 14.61 12.27 14.74
N TYR A 40 13.75 11.40 14.20
CA TYR A 40 12.30 11.62 14.20
C TYR A 40 11.65 11.33 15.57
N ASN A 41 12.36 10.67 16.49
CA ASN A 41 11.85 10.30 17.82
C ASN A 41 10.44 9.68 17.76
N ALA A 42 10.24 8.77 16.80
CA ALA A 42 8.91 8.27 16.47
C ALA A 42 8.32 7.41 17.60
N VAL A 43 7.02 7.60 17.84
CA VAL A 43 6.22 6.78 18.74
C VAL A 43 5.81 5.50 18.00
N PRO A 44 6.15 4.30 18.49
CA PRO A 44 5.77 3.07 17.84
C PRO A 44 4.28 2.80 18.00
N LEU A 45 3.64 2.37 16.91
CA LEU A 45 2.26 1.88 16.85
C LEU A 45 2.27 0.37 16.66
N ASP A 46 1.32 -0.33 17.28
CA ASP A 46 1.15 -1.77 17.16
C ASP A 46 0.32 -2.19 15.92
N TRP A 47 0.27 -1.34 14.89
CA TRP A 47 -0.62 -1.46 13.75
C TRP A 47 -0.08 -2.36 12.61
N GLY A 48 1.16 -2.85 12.69
CA GLY A 48 1.79 -3.66 11.64
C GLY A 48 1.90 -2.92 10.29
N LEU A 49 2.35 -3.62 9.24
CA LEU A 49 2.47 -3.06 7.88
C LEU A 49 1.46 -3.59 6.87
N THR A 50 0.73 -4.64 7.22
CA THR A 50 -0.22 -5.28 6.30
C THR A 50 -1.61 -4.67 6.48
N TYR A 51 -2.48 -4.79 5.48
CA TYR A 51 -3.79 -4.14 5.54
C TYR A 51 -4.66 -4.70 6.67
N GLU A 52 -4.62 -6.01 6.89
CA GLU A 52 -5.33 -6.68 7.98
C GLU A 52 -4.82 -6.26 9.35
N SER A 53 -3.50 -6.06 9.51
CA SER A 53 -2.93 -5.57 10.75
C SER A 53 -3.28 -4.10 11.01
N ILE A 54 -3.18 -3.25 9.97
CA ILE A 54 -3.48 -1.82 10.09
C ILE A 54 -4.95 -1.65 10.41
N LEU A 55 -5.84 -2.27 9.64
CA LEU A 55 -7.29 -2.17 9.82
C LEU A 55 -7.81 -2.93 11.05
N ASN A 56 -6.98 -3.79 11.65
CA ASN A 56 -7.31 -4.68 12.76
C ASN A 56 -8.54 -5.55 12.43
N VAL A 57 -8.43 -6.29 11.31
CA VAL A 57 -9.46 -7.19 10.79
C VAL A 57 -8.82 -8.51 10.34
N ARG A 58 -9.63 -9.49 9.93
CA ARG A 58 -9.11 -10.69 9.27
C ARG A 58 -8.80 -10.39 7.80
N ASP A 59 -7.87 -11.15 7.21
CA ASP A 59 -7.43 -10.96 5.82
C ASP A 59 -8.62 -10.96 4.83
N GLU A 60 -9.55 -11.92 4.98
CA GLU A 60 -10.73 -12.02 4.12
C GLU A 60 -11.73 -10.84 4.25
N GLU A 61 -11.56 -9.98 5.26
CA GLU A 61 -12.40 -8.80 5.51
C GLU A 61 -11.80 -7.51 4.93
N VAL A 62 -10.53 -7.53 4.51
CA VAL A 62 -9.80 -6.33 4.03
C VAL A 62 -10.48 -5.72 2.82
N GLU A 63 -10.80 -6.52 1.79
CA GLU A 63 -11.47 -6.03 0.57
C GLU A 63 -12.78 -5.31 0.92
N GLY A 64 -13.64 -5.96 1.71
CA GLY A 64 -14.93 -5.42 2.10
C GLY A 64 -14.78 -4.15 2.93
N ARG A 65 -13.76 -4.08 3.79
CA ARG A 65 -13.45 -2.89 4.58
C ARG A 65 -13.03 -1.73 3.70
N LEU A 66 -12.10 -1.95 2.76
CA LEU A 66 -11.64 -0.91 1.84
C LEU A 66 -12.77 -0.43 0.90
N ASP A 67 -13.61 -1.33 0.36
CA ASP A 67 -14.76 -0.91 -0.46
C ASP A 67 -15.76 -0.06 0.35
N SER A 68 -16.00 -0.44 1.61
CA SER A 68 -16.92 0.28 2.51
C SER A 68 -16.48 1.71 2.81
N MET A 69 -15.17 1.99 2.75
CA MET A 69 -14.60 3.31 3.03
C MET A 69 -14.85 4.33 1.90
N ARG A 70 -15.21 3.86 0.69
CA ARG A 70 -15.54 4.72 -0.47
C ARG A 70 -14.46 5.78 -0.71
N LEU A 71 -13.22 5.33 -0.93
CA LEU A 71 -12.04 6.19 -1.05
C LEU A 71 -12.23 7.27 -2.12
N GLY A 72 -12.07 8.54 -1.74
CA GLY A 72 -12.31 9.68 -2.61
C GLY A 72 -12.02 10.98 -1.87
N LYS A 73 -12.42 12.12 -2.44
CA LYS A 73 -12.14 13.46 -1.93
C LYS A 73 -12.58 13.67 -0.48
N THR A 74 -13.83 13.30 -0.16
CA THR A 74 -14.39 13.44 1.20
C THR A 74 -13.62 12.57 2.19
N PHE A 75 -13.40 11.30 1.83
CA PHE A 75 -12.59 10.38 2.65
C PHE A 75 -11.19 10.95 2.89
N ALA A 76 -10.49 11.44 1.86
CA ALA A 76 -9.14 11.98 2.01
C ALA A 76 -9.09 13.20 2.94
N ALA A 77 -10.04 14.12 2.81
CA ALA A 77 -10.13 15.29 3.67
C ALA A 77 -10.40 14.89 5.14
N ASP A 78 -11.30 13.94 5.37
CA ASP A 78 -11.60 13.40 6.69
C ASP A 78 -10.43 12.61 7.28
N ALA A 79 -9.76 11.78 6.48
CA ALA A 79 -8.59 11.02 6.88
C ALA A 79 -7.45 11.94 7.34
N VAL A 80 -7.15 13.01 6.58
CA VAL A 80 -6.16 14.02 7.00
C VAL A 80 -6.59 14.70 8.30
N ARG A 81 -7.89 15.04 8.46
CA ARG A 81 -8.40 15.64 9.70
C ARG A 81 -8.23 14.69 10.90
N VAL A 82 -8.51 13.41 10.74
CA VAL A 82 -8.33 12.37 11.77
C VAL A 82 -6.86 12.23 12.14
N LEU A 83 -5.98 11.95 11.17
CA LEU A 83 -4.56 11.75 11.44
C LEU A 83 -3.89 13.03 11.99
N SER A 84 -4.33 14.22 11.55
CA SER A 84 -3.79 15.49 12.05
C SER A 84 -3.96 15.68 13.55
N ARG A 85 -5.00 15.08 14.14
CA ARG A 85 -5.36 15.21 15.57
C ARG A 85 -5.08 13.95 16.37
N PHE A 86 -4.51 12.93 15.73
CA PHE A 86 -4.31 11.64 16.37
C PHE A 86 -3.39 11.78 17.59
N SER A 87 -3.90 11.26 18.71
CA SER A 87 -3.24 11.15 20.00
C SER A 87 -3.71 9.83 20.63
N PRO A 88 -2.82 8.85 20.87
CA PRO A 88 -3.20 7.54 21.39
C PRO A 88 -3.66 7.56 22.85
N ASP A 89 -3.30 8.58 23.61
CA ASP A 89 -3.60 8.69 25.05
C ASP A 89 -4.90 9.45 25.36
N GLU A 90 -5.55 10.04 24.36
CA GLU A 90 -6.82 10.73 24.55
C GLU A 90 -7.97 9.72 24.57
N ALA A 91 -8.85 9.81 25.57
CA ALA A 91 -10.01 8.92 25.72
C ALA A 91 -10.99 8.95 24.52
N ASP A 92 -10.88 9.96 23.66
CA ASP A 92 -11.64 10.14 22.42
C ASP A 92 -10.85 9.78 21.15
N GLY A 93 -9.61 9.27 21.29
CA GLY A 93 -8.78 8.82 20.19
C GLY A 93 -9.40 7.58 19.54
N ASP A 94 -10.20 7.77 18.50
CA ASP A 94 -10.77 6.68 17.70
C ASP A 94 -9.67 6.03 16.86
N ASP A 95 -8.88 5.15 17.51
CA ASP A 95 -7.84 4.31 16.93
C ASP A 95 -8.34 3.59 15.67
N ALA A 96 -9.60 3.12 15.67
CA ALA A 96 -10.21 2.49 14.51
C ALA A 96 -10.41 3.47 13.34
N SER A 97 -10.78 4.72 13.60
CA SER A 97 -10.84 5.76 12.56
C SER A 97 -9.45 6.15 12.05
N ALA A 98 -8.45 6.23 12.92
CA ALA A 98 -7.08 6.56 12.52
C ALA A 98 -6.45 5.45 11.67
N ARG A 99 -6.64 4.18 12.05
CA ARG A 99 -6.27 3.00 11.27
C ARG A 99 -6.90 3.00 9.87
N ARG A 100 -8.21 3.25 9.78
CA ARG A 100 -8.92 3.40 8.49
C ARG A 100 -8.36 4.56 7.68
N ALA A 101 -8.17 5.73 8.30
CA ALA A 101 -7.62 6.90 7.65
C ALA A 101 -6.25 6.61 7.03
N LEU A 102 -5.36 5.97 7.78
CA LEU A 102 -4.04 5.60 7.31
C LEU A 102 -4.12 4.57 6.16
N ALA A 103 -4.84 3.46 6.34
CA ALA A 103 -4.98 2.43 5.31
C ALA A 103 -5.52 3.00 3.99
N GLY A 104 -6.57 3.83 4.05
CA GLY A 104 -7.13 4.45 2.85
C GLY A 104 -6.17 5.43 2.18
N LEU A 105 -5.40 6.21 2.95
CA LEU A 105 -4.37 7.09 2.37
C LEU A 105 -3.20 6.32 1.77
N ILE A 106 -2.80 5.17 2.33
CA ILE A 106 -1.79 4.28 1.73
C ILE A 106 -2.26 3.83 0.34
N VAL A 107 -3.52 3.41 0.20
CA VAL A 107 -4.10 3.05 -1.10
C VAL A 107 -4.11 4.22 -2.09
N MET A 108 -4.57 5.39 -1.62
CA MET A 108 -4.72 6.57 -2.48
C MET A 108 -3.39 7.19 -2.91
N VAL A 109 -2.32 7.00 -2.13
CA VAL A 109 -0.99 7.58 -2.41
C VAL A 109 -0.01 6.52 -2.90
N CYS A 110 0.27 5.51 -2.08
CA CYS A 110 1.31 4.52 -2.33
C CYS A 110 0.89 3.53 -3.42
N GLU A 111 -0.28 2.89 -3.27
CA GLU A 111 -0.75 1.90 -4.26
C GLU A 111 -1.07 2.54 -5.61
N SER A 112 -1.63 3.76 -5.58
CA SER A 112 -1.89 4.52 -6.80
C SER A 112 -0.60 4.95 -7.50
N ALA A 113 0.47 5.28 -6.76
CA ALA A 113 1.77 5.55 -7.37
C ALA A 113 2.41 4.28 -7.96
N ARG A 114 2.20 3.12 -7.33
CA ARG A 114 2.72 1.83 -7.82
C ARG A 114 1.99 1.32 -9.06
N MET A 115 0.68 1.53 -9.16
CA MET A 115 -0.19 0.80 -10.09
C MET A 115 -1.22 1.70 -10.79
N ASN A 116 -1.28 1.63 -12.13
CA ASN A 116 -2.20 2.43 -12.93
C ASN A 116 -3.69 2.09 -12.66
N PRO A 117 -4.11 0.82 -12.47
CA PRO A 117 -5.51 0.51 -12.19
C PRO A 117 -6.01 1.15 -10.90
N LEU A 118 -5.19 1.15 -9.84
CA LEU A 118 -5.54 1.79 -8.57
C LEU A 118 -5.64 3.31 -8.74
N HIS A 119 -4.65 3.93 -9.37
CA HIS A 119 -4.70 5.37 -9.68
C HIS A 119 -5.96 5.74 -10.47
N LYS A 120 -6.28 4.98 -11.53
CA LYS A 120 -7.46 5.22 -12.35
C LYS A 120 -8.75 5.06 -11.55
N THR A 121 -8.87 4.00 -10.74
CA THR A 121 -10.04 3.76 -9.90
C THR A 121 -10.27 4.90 -8.90
N ILE A 122 -9.20 5.40 -8.26
CA ILE A 122 -9.31 6.54 -7.34
C ILE A 122 -9.65 7.83 -8.08
N ALA A 123 -9.04 8.09 -9.24
CA ALA A 123 -9.32 9.28 -10.05
C ALA A 123 -10.78 9.31 -10.55
N ASP A 124 -11.26 8.20 -11.11
CA ASP A 124 -12.64 8.06 -11.60
C ASP A 124 -13.65 8.15 -10.44
N GLY A 125 -13.28 7.63 -9.26
CA GLY A 125 -14.06 7.69 -8.03
C GLY A 125 -13.87 8.95 -7.19
N TRP A 126 -13.09 9.94 -7.65
CA TRP A 126 -12.62 11.02 -6.77
C TRP A 126 -13.75 11.80 -6.09
N ASN A 127 -14.85 12.08 -6.80
CA ASN A 127 -15.97 12.85 -6.26
C ASN A 127 -17.08 11.98 -5.62
N THR A 128 -17.11 10.69 -5.91
CA THR A 128 -18.24 9.79 -5.56
C THR A 128 -17.84 8.65 -4.62
N GLY A 129 -16.54 8.45 -4.42
CA GLY A 129 -15.97 7.31 -3.74
C GLY A 129 -15.70 6.15 -4.71
N ALA A 130 -14.47 5.65 -4.69
CA ALA A 130 -14.03 4.49 -5.42
C ALA A 130 -14.70 3.21 -4.91
N ARG A 131 -14.84 2.24 -5.83
CA ARG A 131 -15.23 0.87 -5.50
C ARG A 131 -14.02 -0.05 -5.62
N PHE A 132 -13.87 -0.94 -4.65
CA PHE A 132 -12.81 -1.92 -4.65
C PHE A 132 -13.32 -3.26 -5.18
N THR A 133 -12.46 -3.95 -5.91
CA THR A 133 -12.74 -5.27 -6.47
C THR A 133 -11.62 -6.21 -6.05
N LYS A 134 -11.93 -7.51 -5.99
CA LYS A 134 -10.94 -8.60 -5.88
C LYS A 134 -9.73 -8.41 -6.78
N GLN A 135 -9.94 -7.92 -8.00
CA GLN A 135 -8.85 -7.72 -8.95
C GLN A 135 -7.86 -6.65 -8.50
N LEU A 136 -8.34 -5.55 -7.90
CA LEU A 136 -7.47 -4.50 -7.37
C LEU A 136 -6.69 -5.00 -6.14
N MET A 137 -7.30 -5.83 -5.31
CA MET A 137 -6.62 -6.48 -4.19
C MET A 137 -5.53 -7.44 -4.66
N ALA A 138 -5.82 -8.27 -5.67
CA ALA A 138 -4.83 -9.14 -6.29
C ALA A 138 -3.63 -8.36 -6.82
N TYR A 139 -3.84 -7.17 -7.40
CA TYR A 139 -2.72 -6.33 -7.84
C TYR A 139 -1.88 -5.80 -6.66
N ILE A 140 -2.52 -5.33 -5.58
CA ILE A 140 -1.83 -4.87 -4.37
C ILE A 140 -0.99 -6.01 -3.77
N GLU A 141 -1.59 -7.18 -3.57
CA GLU A 141 -0.94 -8.35 -2.96
C GLU A 141 0.24 -8.87 -3.80
N HIS A 142 0.15 -8.75 -5.13
CA HIS A 142 1.11 -9.35 -6.04
C HIS A 142 2.02 -8.35 -6.75
N TRP A 143 1.97 -7.06 -6.39
CA TRP A 143 2.78 -6.01 -7.00
C TRP A 143 4.29 -6.35 -7.04
N GLU A 144 4.82 -6.96 -5.96
CA GLU A 144 6.21 -7.38 -5.89
C GLU A 144 6.54 -8.49 -6.89
N LEU A 145 5.66 -9.50 -7.02
CA LEU A 145 5.88 -10.61 -7.95
C LEU A 145 5.74 -10.18 -9.42
N ILE A 146 4.81 -9.28 -9.73
CA ILE A 146 4.68 -8.71 -11.08
C ILE A 146 5.92 -7.85 -11.39
N SER A 147 6.44 -7.12 -10.39
CA SER A 147 7.70 -6.37 -10.53
C SER A 147 8.88 -7.29 -10.86
N ILE A 148 8.99 -8.44 -10.19
CA ILE A 148 10.01 -9.46 -10.48
C ILE A 148 9.89 -9.97 -11.92
N ALA A 149 8.69 -10.32 -12.37
CA ALA A 149 8.47 -10.79 -13.75
C ALA A 149 8.89 -9.74 -14.80
N LEU A 150 8.63 -8.46 -14.55
CA LEU A 150 9.09 -7.35 -15.42
C LEU A 150 10.62 -7.20 -15.44
N LEU A 151 11.27 -7.37 -14.29
CA LEU A 151 12.72 -7.29 -14.21
C LEU A 151 13.39 -8.48 -14.90
N ASP A 152 12.87 -9.69 -14.71
CA ASP A 152 13.38 -10.89 -15.37
C ASP A 152 13.20 -10.82 -16.88
N TRP A 153 12.04 -10.33 -17.34
CA TRP A 153 11.80 -10.06 -18.76
C TRP A 153 12.81 -9.05 -19.33
N LYS A 154 13.16 -8.00 -18.58
CA LYS A 154 14.20 -7.05 -18.95
C LYS A 154 15.59 -7.70 -19.01
N ASP A 155 15.94 -8.52 -18.03
CA ASP A 155 17.24 -9.20 -17.94
C ASP A 155 17.41 -10.22 -19.08
N GLU A 156 16.32 -10.84 -19.52
CA GLU A 156 16.25 -11.66 -20.74
C GLU A 156 16.17 -10.85 -22.05
N ARG A 157 16.47 -9.54 -22.00
CA ARG A 157 16.44 -8.61 -23.15
C ARG A 157 15.09 -8.58 -23.84
N TYR A 158 14.03 -8.63 -23.05
CA TYR A 158 12.64 -8.62 -23.50
C TYR A 158 12.26 -9.84 -24.36
N GLY A 159 13.00 -10.94 -24.24
CA GLY A 159 12.85 -12.15 -25.06
C GLY A 159 11.67 -13.02 -24.63
N ARG A 160 11.73 -13.60 -23.42
CA ARG A 160 10.71 -14.50 -22.90
C ARG A 160 10.08 -13.90 -21.64
N TRP A 161 8.75 -13.99 -21.59
CA TRP A 161 7.97 -13.66 -20.40
C TRP A 161 7.87 -14.89 -19.52
N THR A 162 8.35 -14.78 -18.29
CA THR A 162 8.28 -15.85 -17.29
C THR A 162 7.51 -15.32 -16.09
N MET A 163 6.31 -15.85 -15.90
CA MET A 163 5.45 -15.54 -14.75
C MET A 163 4.79 -16.83 -14.31
N ASP A 164 4.62 -17.01 -13.00
CA ASP A 164 3.94 -18.17 -12.46
C ASP A 164 2.51 -18.26 -13.03
N PRO A 165 2.07 -19.41 -13.58
CA PRO A 165 0.74 -19.55 -14.16
C PRO A 165 -0.40 -19.27 -13.19
N LYS A 166 -0.28 -19.64 -11.90
CA LYS A 166 -1.31 -19.34 -10.91
C LYS A 166 -1.40 -17.84 -10.68
N LEU A 167 -0.26 -17.16 -10.64
CA LEU A 167 -0.22 -15.70 -10.50
C LEU A 167 -0.87 -15.01 -11.71
N ALA A 168 -0.61 -15.52 -12.92
CA ALA A 168 -1.26 -15.02 -14.14
C ALA A 168 -2.79 -15.25 -14.12
N ASP A 169 -3.25 -16.36 -13.56
CA ASP A 169 -4.68 -16.65 -13.39
C ASP A 169 -5.35 -15.75 -12.34
N ILE A 170 -4.68 -15.48 -11.21
CA ILE A 170 -5.19 -14.62 -10.13
C ILE A 170 -5.20 -13.14 -10.55
N THR A 171 -4.11 -12.67 -11.14
CA THR A 171 -3.94 -11.26 -11.49
C THR A 171 -4.50 -10.93 -12.88
N GLY A 172 -4.71 -11.93 -13.74
CA GLY A 172 -5.05 -11.70 -15.14
C GLY A 172 -3.90 -11.14 -16.00
N VAL A 173 -2.71 -10.96 -15.43
CA VAL A 173 -1.50 -10.51 -16.15
C VAL A 173 -0.89 -11.71 -16.86
N LYS A 174 -1.07 -11.78 -18.19
CA LYS A 174 -0.66 -12.95 -19.00
C LYS A 174 0.59 -12.68 -19.82
N GLY A 175 1.02 -11.43 -19.88
CA GLY A 175 2.19 -11.02 -20.63
C GLY A 175 2.74 -9.67 -20.18
N PRO A 176 3.86 -9.24 -20.80
CA PRO A 176 4.55 -8.01 -20.42
C PRO A 176 3.71 -6.76 -20.67
N THR A 177 2.89 -6.74 -21.73
CA THR A 177 1.98 -5.61 -22.00
C THR A 177 0.97 -5.45 -20.88
N ASP A 178 0.31 -6.54 -20.46
CA ASP A 178 -0.64 -6.51 -19.34
C ASP A 178 0.05 -6.03 -18.05
N ALA A 179 1.29 -6.49 -17.80
CA ALA A 179 2.06 -6.08 -16.64
C ALA A 179 2.40 -4.59 -16.66
N LEU A 180 2.76 -4.02 -17.81
CA LEU A 180 3.01 -2.58 -17.97
C LEU A 180 1.72 -1.74 -17.87
N ASP A 181 0.58 -2.29 -18.26
CA ASP A 181 -0.71 -1.64 -18.06
C ASP A 181 -1.09 -1.60 -16.57
N VAL A 182 -0.69 -2.61 -15.79
CA VAL A 182 -0.94 -2.68 -14.34
C VAL A 182 0.09 -1.87 -13.53
N ILE A 183 1.38 -2.04 -13.78
CA ILE A 183 2.48 -1.51 -12.95
C ILE A 183 2.97 -0.18 -13.50
N HIS A 184 2.94 0.85 -12.66
CA HIS A 184 3.52 2.17 -12.95
C HIS A 184 4.97 2.27 -12.45
N LEU A 185 5.21 1.81 -11.22
CA LEU A 185 6.54 1.79 -10.60
C LEU A 185 6.90 0.37 -10.19
N VAL A 186 8.04 -0.10 -10.68
CA VAL A 186 8.58 -1.44 -10.43
C VAL A 186 9.48 -1.39 -9.20
N ARG A 187 9.29 -2.33 -8.26
CA ARG A 187 10.25 -2.50 -7.16
C ARG A 187 11.57 -3.02 -7.72
N ASN A 188 12.64 -2.26 -7.55
CA ASN A 188 13.96 -2.63 -8.05
C ASN A 188 14.65 -3.64 -7.11
N PHE A 189 14.48 -4.93 -7.39
CA PHE A 189 15.11 -6.03 -6.65
C PHE A 189 16.47 -6.42 -7.23
N THR A 190 17.45 -6.70 -6.36
CA THR A 190 18.66 -7.46 -6.75
C THR A 190 18.29 -8.91 -7.09
N VAL A 191 19.16 -9.62 -7.81
CA VAL A 191 18.92 -11.04 -8.18
C VAL A 191 18.66 -11.88 -6.94
N GLU A 192 19.44 -11.68 -5.88
CA GLU A 192 19.33 -12.41 -4.62
C GLU A 192 17.98 -12.14 -3.92
N GLU A 193 17.51 -10.90 -3.94
CA GLU A 193 16.22 -10.55 -3.35
C GLU A 193 15.05 -11.20 -4.10
N ARG A 194 15.17 -11.35 -5.43
CA ARG A 194 14.14 -12.03 -6.24
C ARG A 194 14.06 -13.52 -5.92
N GLU A 195 15.20 -14.20 -5.82
CA GLU A 195 15.25 -15.61 -5.45
C GLU A 195 14.61 -15.86 -4.07
N LEU A 196 14.92 -15.01 -3.09
CA LEU A 196 14.30 -15.05 -1.77
C LEU A 196 12.80 -14.83 -1.86
N GLN A 197 12.34 -13.78 -2.55
CA GLN A 197 10.92 -13.46 -2.66
C GLN A 197 10.12 -14.59 -3.33
N LEU A 198 10.66 -15.20 -4.40
CA LEU A 198 10.02 -16.32 -5.07
C LEU A 198 9.92 -17.57 -4.19
N SER A 199 10.88 -17.78 -3.26
CA SER A 199 10.85 -18.89 -2.31
C SER A 199 9.78 -18.74 -1.20
N TYR A 200 9.38 -17.51 -0.89
CA TYR A 200 8.33 -17.22 0.09
C TYR A 200 6.94 -17.05 -0.56
N GLY A 201 6.89 -16.75 -1.86
CA GLY A 201 5.65 -16.53 -2.61
C GLY A 201 5.07 -17.77 -3.31
N SER A 202 5.65 -18.96 -3.09
CA SER A 202 5.27 -20.24 -3.71
C SER A 202 4.44 -21.15 -2.82
#